data_AF-A0A3D8J947-F1
#
_entry.id   AF-A0A3D8J947-F1
#
_cell.length_a   1.000
_cell.length_b   1.000
_cell.length_c   1.000
_cell.angle_alpha   90.00
_cell.angle_beta   90.00
_cell.angle_gamma   90.00
#
_symmetry.space_group_name_H-M   'P 1'
#
loop_
_entity.id
_entity.type
_entity.pdbx_description
1 polymer ?
#
loop_
_entity_poly.entity_id
_entity_poly.type
_entity_poly.pdbx_seq_one_letter_code
_entity_poly.pdbx_strand_id
1 'polypeptide(L)'
;MLPLSYTQIQHVFTTIKSRSQQIVTNYFFNTQENLFLYYQDSDACIFLQKQNDFYRLYFIGSEQAYIEYLLQTLTIPFRVILENVTTNQALSLSTWHYETTYVRLAKTLRLSSDSTMDSSRYVATLQAEHLLRLLCRDFNKYFDYLPSVAALQRRIDSKHVLCITRENKLALGDISQSILGYLVFIPKGKSAYLNFIANYGGKTSLLTLWNVFYTCLSKFRIGSLHLWCNIHNQKAMRMYTKESFMPSGLQNIIYSKNLFAKKICFWTPYVACLPSDIHSLSPLYSINLYLRNTGGGGQLPFLNILFDIYYSIKSIVFCIVSHCVIVVLFCFLFYFIIAYVFFP
;
A
#
# COMPACT_ATOMS: atom_id res chain seq x y z
N MET A 1 -15.96 7.49 16.98
CA MET A 1 -16.38 6.07 16.90
C MET A 1 -15.55 5.29 17.90
N LEU A 2 -16.16 4.50 18.77
CA LEU A 2 -15.44 3.63 19.71
C LEU A 2 -15.05 2.32 18.99
N PRO A 3 -13.85 1.77 19.24
CA PRO A 3 -13.46 0.49 18.66
C PRO A 3 -14.32 -0.63 19.26
N LEU A 4 -14.69 -1.60 18.43
CA LEU A 4 -15.35 -2.82 18.87
C LEU A 4 -14.34 -3.80 19.47
N SER A 5 -14.76 -4.46 20.53
CA SER A 5 -14.06 -5.62 21.07
C SER A 5 -14.21 -6.84 20.15
N TYR A 6 -13.26 -7.77 20.27
CA TYR A 6 -13.29 -9.03 19.54
C TYR A 6 -14.56 -9.84 19.79
N THR A 7 -15.03 -9.88 21.04
CA THR A 7 -16.26 -10.59 21.43
C THR A 7 -17.50 -9.99 20.77
N GLN A 8 -17.56 -8.67 20.61
CA GLN A 8 -18.64 -8.00 19.88
C GLN A 8 -18.65 -8.40 18.40
N ILE A 9 -17.49 -8.44 17.75
CA ILE A 9 -17.38 -8.83 16.33
C ILE A 9 -17.78 -10.31 16.15
N GLN A 10 -17.32 -11.18 17.05
CA GLN A 10 -17.71 -12.59 17.04
C GLN A 10 -19.21 -12.75 17.22
N HIS A 11 -19.83 -12.02 18.17
CA HIS A 11 -21.27 -12.06 18.38
C HIS A 11 -22.01 -11.70 17.09
N VAL A 12 -21.68 -10.57 16.46
CA VAL A 12 -22.28 -10.15 15.17
C VAL A 12 -22.13 -11.23 14.10
N PHE A 13 -20.93 -11.79 13.94
CA PHE A 13 -20.70 -12.87 12.98
C PHE A 13 -21.58 -14.08 13.27
N THR A 14 -21.66 -14.53 14.52
CA THR A 14 -22.49 -15.68 14.90
C THR A 14 -23.97 -15.42 14.71
N THR A 15 -24.45 -14.19 14.98
CA THR A 15 -25.83 -13.80 14.76
C THR A 15 -26.19 -13.89 13.27
N ILE A 16 -25.40 -13.27 12.39
CA ILE A 16 -25.62 -13.32 10.94
C ILE A 16 -25.51 -14.78 10.46
N LYS A 17 -24.49 -15.53 10.91
CA LYS A 17 -24.30 -16.94 10.57
C LYS A 17 -25.50 -17.82 10.95
N SER A 18 -26.10 -17.58 12.10
CA SER A 18 -27.21 -18.41 12.60
C SER A 18 -28.47 -18.28 11.75
N ARG A 19 -28.59 -17.21 10.96
CA ARG A 19 -29.76 -16.89 10.13
C ARG A 19 -29.57 -17.24 8.67
N SER A 20 -28.34 -17.50 8.23
CA SER A 20 -28.00 -17.69 6.82
C SER A 20 -27.16 -18.95 6.63
N GLN A 21 -27.50 -19.76 5.64
CA GLN A 21 -26.75 -21.00 5.34
C GLN A 21 -25.32 -20.71 4.85
N GLN A 22 -25.09 -19.54 4.26
CA GLN A 22 -23.78 -19.09 3.79
C GLN A 22 -23.51 -17.65 4.28
N ILE A 23 -22.24 -17.32 4.44
CA ILE A 23 -21.79 -15.96 4.77
C ILE A 23 -20.88 -15.47 3.66
N VAL A 24 -21.07 -14.21 3.28
CA VAL A 24 -20.18 -13.45 2.40
C VAL A 24 -19.39 -12.49 3.27
N THR A 25 -18.06 -12.64 3.31
CA THR A 25 -17.20 -11.80 4.16
C THR A 25 -15.80 -11.65 3.59
N ASN A 26 -15.18 -10.51 3.83
CA ASN A 26 -13.74 -10.30 3.65
C ASN A 26 -13.01 -10.17 5.01
N TYR A 27 -13.68 -10.46 6.12
CA TYR A 27 -13.12 -10.39 7.47
C TYR A 27 -12.61 -11.77 7.90
N PHE A 28 -11.29 -11.90 7.98
CA PHE A 28 -10.63 -13.17 8.33
C PHE A 28 -10.04 -13.14 9.74
N PHE A 29 -10.82 -12.75 10.77
CA PHE A 29 -10.62 -12.85 12.23
C PHE A 29 -9.21 -12.67 12.86
N ASN A 30 -8.23 -12.21 12.09
CA ASN A 30 -6.81 -12.10 12.46
C ASN A 30 -6.37 -10.63 12.61
N THR A 31 -7.24 -9.67 12.32
CA THR A 31 -6.99 -8.23 12.50
C THR A 31 -7.50 -7.79 13.87
N GLN A 32 -6.58 -7.60 14.82
CA GLN A 32 -6.91 -7.48 16.25
C GLN A 32 -7.02 -6.05 16.78
N GLU A 33 -6.84 -4.99 16.00
CA GLU A 33 -6.80 -3.63 16.57
C GLU A 33 -7.59 -2.60 15.74
N ASN A 34 -8.33 -1.77 16.46
CA ASN A 34 -8.99 -0.54 15.99
C ASN A 34 -10.04 -0.72 14.88
N LEU A 35 -10.90 -1.73 15.02
CA LEU A 35 -12.08 -1.90 14.18
C LEU A 35 -13.24 -1.07 14.73
N PHE A 36 -13.79 -0.18 13.91
CA PHE A 36 -14.93 0.66 14.24
C PHE A 36 -16.18 0.14 13.53
N LEU A 37 -17.28 0.02 14.26
CA LEU A 37 -18.56 -0.26 13.62
C LEU A 37 -18.99 0.92 12.75
N TYR A 38 -19.30 0.66 11.49
CA TYR A 38 -19.79 1.67 10.56
C TYR A 38 -21.26 1.50 10.23
N TYR A 39 -21.68 0.25 10.03
CA TYR A 39 -23.06 -0.09 9.70
C TYR A 39 -23.39 -1.47 10.25
N GLN A 40 -24.63 -1.65 10.72
CA GLN A 40 -25.15 -2.94 11.15
C GLN A 40 -26.66 -2.99 10.98
N ASP A 41 -27.15 -4.12 10.50
CA ASP A 41 -28.56 -4.51 10.56
C ASP A 41 -28.70 -6.02 10.88
N SER A 42 -29.82 -6.63 10.50
CA SER A 42 -30.09 -8.06 10.71
C SER A 42 -29.24 -9.00 9.87
N ASP A 43 -28.70 -8.53 8.73
CA ASP A 43 -28.21 -9.33 7.61
C ASP A 43 -26.77 -8.99 7.22
N ALA A 44 -26.28 -7.81 7.60
CA ALA A 44 -24.96 -7.31 7.29
C ALA A 44 -24.36 -6.47 8.41
N CYS A 45 -23.04 -6.45 8.42
CA CYS A 45 -22.25 -5.59 9.27
C CYS A 45 -21.00 -5.12 8.53
N ILE A 46 -20.68 -3.83 8.66
CA ILE A 46 -19.49 -3.22 8.09
C ILE A 46 -18.64 -2.62 9.19
N PHE A 47 -17.35 -2.95 9.15
CA PHE A 47 -16.32 -2.46 10.04
C PHE A 47 -15.28 -1.67 9.25
N LEU A 48 -14.66 -0.70 9.93
CA LEU A 48 -13.57 0.08 9.39
C LEU A 48 -12.36 -0.05 10.29
N GLN A 49 -11.22 -0.40 9.72
CA GLN A 49 -9.94 -0.32 10.43
C GLN A 49 -9.18 0.92 9.99
N LYS A 50 -8.88 1.81 10.94
CA LYS A 50 -8.08 3.00 10.65
C LYS A 50 -6.63 2.60 10.35
N GLN A 51 -6.08 3.11 9.25
CA GLN A 51 -4.70 2.90 8.82
C GLN A 51 -4.11 4.25 8.39
N ASN A 52 -3.31 4.90 9.25
CA ASN A 52 -2.73 6.22 9.01
C ASN A 52 -3.75 7.25 8.47
N ASP A 53 -3.75 7.48 7.15
CA ASP A 53 -4.56 8.44 6.40
C ASP A 53 -5.74 7.82 5.60
N PHE A 54 -6.05 6.54 5.80
CA PHE A 54 -7.17 5.84 5.16
C PHE A 54 -7.82 4.80 6.08
N TYR A 55 -8.90 4.18 5.61
CA TYR A 55 -9.56 3.07 6.30
C TYR A 55 -9.59 1.83 5.43
N ARG A 56 -9.41 0.66 6.03
CA ARG A 56 -9.72 -0.64 5.41
C ARG A 56 -11.13 -1.03 5.79
N LEU A 57 -11.95 -1.37 4.80
CA LEU A 57 -13.32 -1.80 5.02
C LEU A 57 -13.40 -3.32 5.09
N TYR A 58 -14.03 -3.79 6.16
CA TYR A 58 -14.40 -5.18 6.35
C TYR A 58 -15.92 -5.31 6.39
N PHE A 59 -16.46 -6.41 5.89
CA PHE A 59 -17.88 -6.69 5.95
C PHE A 59 -18.14 -8.15 6.29
N ILE A 60 -19.30 -8.40 6.88
CA ILE A 60 -19.91 -9.72 7.06
C ILE A 60 -21.35 -9.57 6.57
N GLY A 61 -21.83 -10.44 5.70
CA GLY A 61 -23.20 -10.42 5.20
C GLY A 61 -23.77 -11.79 4.92
N SER A 62 -25.09 -11.87 4.86
CA SER A 62 -25.85 -13.07 4.49
C SER A 62 -25.79 -13.39 2.99
N GLU A 63 -25.78 -12.36 2.14
CA GLU A 63 -25.83 -12.50 0.68
C GLU A 63 -24.93 -11.47 -0.04
N GLN A 64 -24.33 -11.88 -1.15
CA GLN A 64 -23.44 -11.03 -1.94
C GLN A 64 -24.17 -9.82 -2.54
N ALA A 65 -25.36 -10.02 -3.14
CA ALA A 65 -26.13 -8.95 -3.76
C ALA A 65 -26.48 -7.84 -2.77
N TYR A 66 -26.83 -8.21 -1.53
CA TYR A 66 -27.11 -7.26 -0.47
C TYR A 66 -25.87 -6.46 -0.07
N ILE A 67 -24.72 -7.12 0.08
CA ILE A 67 -23.45 -6.45 0.38
C ILE A 67 -23.04 -5.49 -0.75
N GLU A 68 -23.21 -5.88 -2.01
CA GLU A 68 -22.91 -5.02 -3.16
C GLU A 68 -23.80 -3.77 -3.16
N TYR A 69 -25.12 -3.93 -2.96
CA TYR A 69 -26.06 -2.83 -2.82
C TYR A 69 -25.66 -1.88 -1.67
N LEU A 70 -25.35 -2.44 -0.50
CA LEU A 70 -24.97 -1.67 0.68
C LEU A 70 -23.67 -0.88 0.44
N LEU A 71 -22.65 -1.51 -0.14
CA LEU A 71 -21.37 -0.84 -0.46
C LEU A 71 -21.52 0.27 -1.49
N GLN A 72 -22.46 0.15 -2.43
CA GLN A 72 -22.74 1.18 -3.43
C GLN A 72 -23.47 2.39 -2.83
N THR A 73 -24.46 2.13 -1.96
CA THR A 73 -25.33 3.17 -1.38
C THR A 73 -24.73 3.89 -0.19
N LEU A 74 -23.81 3.26 0.55
CA LEU A 74 -23.17 3.89 1.70
C LEU A 74 -22.40 5.16 1.30
N THR A 75 -22.83 6.27 1.89
CA THR A 75 -22.05 7.51 1.87
C THR A 75 -20.84 7.31 2.75
N ILE A 76 -19.65 7.41 2.16
CA ILE A 76 -18.37 7.22 2.85
C ILE A 76 -17.60 8.52 2.63
N PRO A 77 -17.40 9.38 3.65
CA PRO A 77 -16.76 10.68 3.47
C PRO A 77 -15.22 10.64 3.57
N PHE A 78 -14.62 9.46 3.71
CA PHE A 78 -13.17 9.27 3.87
C PHE A 78 -12.60 8.32 2.81
N ARG A 79 -11.26 8.23 2.76
CA ARG A 79 -10.53 7.31 1.89
C ARG A 79 -10.70 5.89 2.41
N VAL A 80 -11.23 5.00 1.58
CA VAL A 80 -11.46 3.60 1.93
C VAL A 80 -10.85 2.67 0.90
N ILE A 81 -10.22 1.62 1.39
CA ILE A 81 -9.79 0.46 0.61
C ILE A 81 -10.67 -0.72 1.00
N LEU A 82 -11.18 -1.42 -0.01
CA LEU A 82 -11.90 -2.67 0.13
C LEU A 82 -11.12 -3.78 -0.59
N GLU A 83 -10.96 -4.91 0.09
CA GLU A 83 -10.31 -6.09 -0.47
C GLU A 83 -11.30 -7.24 -0.51
N ASN A 84 -11.34 -7.95 -1.64
CA ASN A 84 -12.18 -9.12 -1.85
C ASN A 84 -11.29 -10.30 -2.24
N VAL A 85 -11.06 -11.19 -1.27
CA VAL A 85 -10.34 -12.44 -1.49
C VAL A 85 -11.33 -13.51 -1.96
N THR A 86 -11.17 -13.99 -3.19
CA THR A 86 -12.12 -14.90 -3.85
C THR A 86 -11.40 -15.93 -4.73
N THR A 87 -12.02 -17.09 -4.94
CA THR A 87 -11.66 -18.06 -6.00
C THR A 87 -12.57 -17.98 -7.20
N ASN A 88 -13.71 -17.28 -7.07
CA ASN A 88 -14.83 -17.36 -7.99
C ASN A 88 -15.13 -15.96 -8.54
N GLN A 89 -16.16 -15.32 -8.00
CA GLN A 89 -16.72 -14.08 -8.51
C GLN A 89 -16.25 -12.89 -7.70
N ALA A 90 -15.91 -11.82 -8.43
CA ALA A 90 -15.61 -10.51 -7.88
C ALA A 90 -16.91 -9.80 -7.42
N LEU A 91 -16.77 -8.83 -6.52
CA LEU A 91 -17.88 -7.94 -6.19
C LEU A 91 -18.17 -6.99 -7.36
N SER A 92 -19.45 -6.83 -7.70
CA SER A 92 -19.91 -5.86 -8.69
C SER A 92 -20.14 -4.49 -8.04
N LEU A 93 -19.13 -3.63 -8.07
CA LEU A 93 -19.13 -2.35 -7.35
C LEU A 93 -18.93 -1.16 -8.29
N SER A 94 -19.99 -0.72 -8.97
CA SER A 94 -19.94 0.35 -9.98
C SER A 94 -19.49 1.72 -9.45
N THR A 95 -19.79 2.03 -8.19
CA THR A 95 -19.43 3.31 -7.55
C THR A 95 -18.03 3.28 -6.91
N TRP A 96 -17.32 2.16 -7.01
CA TRP A 96 -15.97 1.98 -6.47
C TRP A 96 -14.97 1.95 -7.60
N HIS A 97 -13.78 2.49 -7.36
CA HIS A 97 -12.69 2.41 -8.32
C HIS A 97 -11.98 1.06 -8.16
N TYR A 98 -11.85 0.30 -9.24
CA TYR A 98 -10.96 -0.86 -9.28
C TYR A 98 -9.51 -0.37 -9.29
N GLU A 99 -8.72 -0.81 -8.31
CA GLU A 99 -7.30 -0.44 -8.20
C GLU A 99 -6.42 -1.50 -8.86
N THR A 100 -6.55 -2.74 -8.41
CA THR A 100 -5.68 -3.83 -8.86
C THR A 100 -6.17 -5.20 -8.38
N THR A 101 -5.54 -6.26 -8.87
CA THR A 101 -5.72 -7.63 -8.40
C THR A 101 -4.38 -8.23 -8.03
N TYR A 102 -4.33 -8.90 -6.88
CA TYR A 102 -3.21 -9.75 -6.51
C TYR A 102 -3.61 -11.21 -6.69
N VAL A 103 -2.76 -11.99 -7.35
CA VAL A 103 -2.93 -13.45 -7.42
C VAL A 103 -2.07 -14.10 -6.36
N ARG A 104 -2.63 -15.09 -5.65
CA ARG A 104 -1.85 -15.90 -4.71
C ARG A 104 -1.12 -16.98 -5.48
N LEU A 105 0.21 -16.95 -5.41
CA LEU A 105 1.07 -18.00 -5.92
C LEU A 105 1.53 -18.92 -4.79
N ALA A 106 1.80 -20.17 -5.12
CA ALA A 106 2.30 -21.18 -4.20
C ALA A 106 3.42 -22.01 -4.84
N LYS A 107 4.33 -22.52 -4.01
CA LYS A 107 5.41 -23.42 -4.40
C LYS A 107 5.60 -24.50 -3.33
N THR A 108 5.67 -25.76 -3.73
CA THR A 108 6.10 -26.85 -2.84
C THR A 108 7.62 -26.98 -2.92
N LEU A 109 8.27 -27.06 -1.76
CA LEU A 109 9.71 -27.24 -1.65
C LEU A 109 10.03 -28.71 -1.37
N ARG A 110 11.09 -29.19 -2.02
CA ARG A 110 11.74 -30.43 -1.61
C ARG A 110 12.79 -30.05 -0.57
N LEU A 111 12.61 -30.53 0.67
CA LEU A 111 13.58 -30.30 1.73
C LEU A 111 14.87 -31.04 1.35
N SER A 112 15.93 -30.29 1.06
CA SER A 112 17.27 -30.84 0.91
C SER A 112 17.90 -30.94 2.29
N SER A 113 18.47 -32.10 2.63
CA SER A 113 19.19 -32.35 3.89
C SER A 113 20.48 -31.53 4.01
N ASP A 114 21.05 -31.10 2.89
CA ASP A 114 22.38 -30.49 2.86
C ASP A 114 22.32 -29.05 2.34
N SER A 115 22.35 -28.08 3.26
CA SER A 115 22.72 -26.71 2.93
C SER A 115 23.80 -26.23 3.89
N THR A 116 25.05 -26.31 3.46
CA THR A 116 26.26 -25.90 4.21
C THR A 116 26.56 -24.40 4.06
N MET A 117 25.66 -23.61 3.47
CA MET A 117 25.85 -22.17 3.30
C MET A 117 25.79 -21.44 4.63
N ASP A 118 26.89 -20.77 4.98
CA ASP A 118 26.98 -19.88 6.12
C ASP A 118 26.15 -18.61 5.86
N SER A 119 24.94 -18.59 6.41
CA SER A 119 24.01 -17.47 6.32
C SER A 119 24.44 -16.24 7.12
N SER A 120 25.52 -16.32 7.92
CA SER A 120 25.99 -15.22 8.77
C SER A 120 26.41 -13.97 7.98
N ARG A 121 26.85 -14.12 6.72
CA ARG A 121 27.33 -13.02 5.87
C ARG A 121 26.23 -12.17 5.23
N TYR A 122 24.96 -12.57 5.33
CA TYR A 122 23.85 -11.97 4.58
C TYR A 122 22.78 -11.32 5.47
N VAL A 123 23.17 -11.01 6.71
CA VAL A 123 22.36 -10.24 7.65
C VAL A 123 23.17 -9.01 8.03
N ALA A 124 23.15 -7.99 7.16
CA ALA A 124 23.57 -6.67 7.61
C ALA A 124 22.66 -6.24 8.77
N THR A 125 23.23 -5.55 9.77
CA THR A 125 22.49 -4.89 10.86
C THR A 125 21.63 -3.75 10.29
N LEU A 126 20.54 -4.12 9.62
CA LEU A 126 19.56 -3.21 9.06
C LEU A 126 18.61 -2.78 10.17
N GLN A 127 18.53 -1.48 10.42
CA GLN A 127 17.56 -0.92 11.36
C GLN A 127 16.14 -1.00 10.81
N ALA A 128 15.14 -1.24 11.66
CA ALA A 128 13.75 -1.42 11.26
C ALA A 128 13.19 -0.20 10.52
N GLU A 129 13.53 1.01 10.94
CA GLU A 129 13.13 2.27 10.32
C GLU A 129 13.71 2.40 8.91
N HIS A 130 14.93 1.90 8.70
CA HIS A 130 15.58 1.93 7.39
C HIS A 130 14.85 0.99 6.42
N LEU A 131 14.54 -0.23 6.88
CA LEU A 131 13.74 -1.17 6.11
C LEU A 131 12.34 -0.62 5.81
N LEU A 132 11.69 0.05 6.77
CA LEU A 132 10.39 0.66 6.54
C LEU A 132 10.45 1.72 5.45
N ARG A 133 11.49 2.57 5.42
CA ARG A 133 11.67 3.56 4.34
C ARG A 133 11.84 2.91 2.97
N LEU A 134 12.58 1.80 2.89
CA LEU A 134 12.72 1.03 1.66
C LEU A 134 11.37 0.43 1.21
N LEU A 135 10.64 -0.16 2.15
CA LEU A 135 9.31 -0.73 1.88
C LEU A 135 8.33 0.34 1.39
N CYS A 136 8.29 1.51 2.03
CA CYS A 136 7.44 2.64 1.60
C CYS A 136 7.83 3.19 0.22
N ARG A 137 9.10 3.03 -0.20
CA ARG A 137 9.55 3.43 -1.53
C ARG A 137 9.13 2.43 -2.61
N ASP A 138 9.28 1.14 -2.33
CA ASP A 138 9.11 0.09 -3.35
C ASP A 138 7.69 -0.45 -3.45
N PHE A 139 6.89 -0.29 -2.39
CA PHE A 139 5.56 -0.87 -2.24
C PHE A 139 4.50 0.19 -1.94
N ASN A 140 3.27 -0.09 -2.32
CA ASN A 140 2.14 0.77 -2.12
C ASN A 140 1.52 0.55 -0.73
N LYS A 141 1.60 1.56 0.13
CA LYS A 141 1.05 1.53 1.49
C LYS A 141 -0.44 1.15 1.56
N TYR A 142 -1.22 1.42 0.52
CA TYR A 142 -2.65 1.13 0.48
C TYR A 142 -2.94 -0.36 0.26
N PHE A 143 -2.05 -1.08 -0.44
CA PHE A 143 -2.37 -2.43 -0.97
C PHE A 143 -1.43 -3.52 -0.45
N ASP A 144 -0.20 -3.17 -0.07
CA ASP A 144 0.86 -4.14 0.24
C ASP A 144 1.02 -4.44 1.75
N TYR A 145 0.09 -3.99 2.61
CA TYR A 145 0.09 -4.24 4.07
C TYR A 145 1.45 -4.05 4.74
N LEU A 146 1.99 -2.83 4.65
CA LEU A 146 3.31 -2.53 5.22
C LEU A 146 3.32 -2.75 6.75
N PRO A 147 4.30 -3.49 7.28
CA PRO A 147 4.42 -3.76 8.72
C PRO A 147 4.81 -2.49 9.49
N SER A 148 4.43 -2.43 10.78
CA SER A 148 4.94 -1.41 11.69
C SER A 148 6.44 -1.58 11.96
N VAL A 149 7.10 -0.52 12.42
CA VAL A 149 8.52 -0.55 12.83
C VAL A 149 8.77 -1.67 13.85
N ALA A 150 7.94 -1.79 14.88
CA ALA A 150 8.06 -2.84 15.89
C ALA A 150 7.86 -4.26 15.30
N ALA A 151 6.98 -4.43 14.31
CA ALA A 151 6.83 -5.70 13.61
C ALA A 151 8.04 -6.01 12.72
N LEU A 152 8.65 -5.02 12.10
CA LEU A 152 9.89 -5.17 11.34
C LEU A 152 11.07 -5.53 12.24
N GLN A 153 11.22 -4.85 13.38
CA GLN A 153 12.28 -5.16 14.34
C GLN A 153 12.22 -6.62 14.79
N ARG A 154 11.03 -7.10 15.20
CA ARG A 154 10.83 -8.51 15.54
C ARG A 154 11.22 -9.47 14.41
N ARG A 155 10.96 -9.10 13.14
CA ARG A 155 11.34 -9.92 11.98
C ARG A 155 12.84 -9.92 11.73
N ILE A 156 13.50 -8.77 11.94
CA ILE A 156 14.95 -8.65 11.85
C ILE A 156 15.60 -9.53 12.94
N ASP A 157 15.16 -9.40 14.19
CA ASP A 157 15.66 -10.19 15.31
C ASP A 157 15.46 -11.69 15.09
N SER A 158 14.33 -12.07 14.47
CA SER A 158 14.01 -13.47 14.12
C SER A 158 14.71 -13.98 12.85
N LYS A 159 15.57 -13.18 12.21
CA LYS A 159 16.23 -13.52 10.93
C LYS A 159 15.25 -13.83 9.78
N HIS A 160 14.07 -13.22 9.83
CA HIS A 160 13.03 -13.29 8.79
C HIS A 160 13.17 -12.17 7.74
N VAL A 161 14.23 -11.37 7.85
CA VAL A 161 14.66 -10.37 6.88
C VAL A 161 16.05 -10.75 6.39
N LEU A 162 16.21 -10.83 5.07
CA LEU A 162 17.47 -11.09 4.40
C LEU A 162 17.87 -9.84 3.61
N CYS A 163 19.14 -9.47 3.65
CA CYS A 163 19.63 -8.27 2.98
C CYS A 163 20.99 -8.54 2.35
N ILE A 164 21.17 -8.11 1.10
CA ILE A 164 22.45 -8.15 0.41
C ILE A 164 22.94 -6.72 0.29
N THR A 165 24.16 -6.48 0.79
CA THR A 165 24.84 -5.19 0.68
C THR A 165 26.05 -5.30 -0.24
N ARG A 166 26.46 -4.18 -0.83
CA ARG A 166 27.74 -4.09 -1.52
C ARG A 166 28.88 -4.22 -0.50
N GLU A 167 29.77 -5.19 -0.67
CA GLU A 167 31.01 -5.28 0.12
C GLU A 167 31.79 -3.95 -0.03
N ASN A 168 32.42 -3.47 1.06
CA ASN A 168 33.18 -2.21 1.18
C ASN A 168 32.46 -0.87 1.47
N LYS A 169 31.19 -0.82 1.88
CA LYS A 169 30.57 0.46 2.33
C LYS A 169 29.89 0.45 3.71
N LEU A 170 30.25 -0.50 4.57
CA LEU A 170 29.81 -0.49 5.97
C LEU A 170 30.55 0.55 6.83
N ALA A 171 31.55 1.24 6.29
CA ALA A 171 32.47 2.02 7.12
C ALA A 171 32.01 3.43 7.51
N LEU A 172 31.22 4.20 6.73
CA LEU A 172 31.00 5.63 7.07
C LEU A 172 29.85 6.38 6.33
N GLY A 173 28.76 5.72 5.91
CA GLY A 173 27.67 6.41 5.20
C GLY A 173 26.30 5.73 5.23
N ASP A 174 25.28 6.44 4.71
CA ASP A 174 23.89 5.99 4.64
C ASP A 174 23.76 4.57 4.05
N ILE A 175 23.48 3.60 4.92
CA ILE A 175 23.37 2.17 4.62
C ILE A 175 22.37 1.92 3.48
N SER A 176 21.37 2.79 3.31
CA SER A 176 20.34 2.62 2.28
C SER A 176 20.90 2.59 0.85
N GLN A 177 22.01 3.29 0.59
CA GLN A 177 22.67 3.29 -0.73
C GLN A 177 23.54 2.05 -0.98
N SER A 178 23.84 1.28 0.06
CA SER A 178 24.67 0.07 -0.03
C SER A 178 23.86 -1.20 -0.29
N ILE A 179 22.54 -1.17 -0.08
CA ILE A 179 21.67 -2.33 -0.20
C ILE A 179 21.45 -2.64 -1.69
N LEU A 180 21.80 -3.85 -2.10
CA LEU A 180 21.60 -4.39 -3.44
C LEU A 180 20.25 -5.12 -3.56
N GLY A 181 19.68 -5.58 -2.45
CA GLY A 181 18.36 -6.18 -2.40
C GLY A 181 18.00 -6.66 -1.01
N TYR A 182 16.71 -6.86 -0.77
CA TYR A 182 16.19 -7.44 0.47
C TYR A 182 15.02 -8.37 0.21
N LEU A 183 14.78 -9.26 1.18
CA LEU A 183 13.66 -10.17 1.21
C LEU A 183 13.09 -10.24 2.62
N VAL A 184 11.77 -10.14 2.75
CA VAL A 184 11.05 -10.30 4.01
C VAL A 184 10.07 -11.46 3.87
N PHE A 185 10.13 -12.42 4.78
CA PHE A 185 9.22 -13.56 4.81
C PHE A 185 8.66 -13.79 6.21
N ILE A 186 7.59 -14.59 6.32
CA ILE A 186 6.95 -14.92 7.59
C ILE A 186 6.70 -16.43 7.62
N PRO A 187 7.41 -17.18 8.47
CA PRO A 187 7.08 -18.58 8.74
C PRO A 187 5.70 -18.74 9.37
N LYS A 188 4.98 -19.79 8.97
CA LYS A 188 3.68 -20.22 9.51
C LYS A 188 3.63 -21.75 9.53
N GLY A 189 4.15 -22.34 10.61
CA GLY A 189 4.29 -23.80 10.69
C GLY A 189 5.26 -24.33 9.64
N LYS A 190 4.82 -25.30 8.82
CA LYS A 190 5.64 -25.87 7.72
C LYS A 190 5.57 -25.07 6.42
N SER A 191 4.90 -23.92 6.40
CA SER A 191 4.85 -23.01 5.25
C SER A 191 5.44 -21.65 5.60
N ALA A 192 5.78 -20.85 4.59
CA ALA A 192 6.12 -19.45 4.78
C ALA A 192 5.48 -18.56 3.73
N TYR A 193 5.17 -17.32 4.12
CA TYR A 193 4.78 -16.27 3.19
C TYR A 193 6.00 -15.45 2.78
N LEU A 194 6.26 -15.33 1.48
CA LEU A 194 7.18 -14.34 0.94
C LEU A 194 6.39 -13.04 0.80
N ASN A 195 6.64 -12.09 1.70
CA ASN A 195 5.85 -10.85 1.80
C ASN A 195 6.43 -9.75 0.91
N PHE A 196 7.74 -9.54 0.95
CA PHE A 196 8.39 -8.46 0.21
C PHE A 196 9.71 -8.95 -0.36
N ILE A 197 9.99 -8.55 -1.60
CA ILE A 197 11.29 -8.74 -2.25
C ILE A 197 11.58 -7.55 -3.15
N ALA A 198 12.78 -7.00 -3.03
CA ALA A 198 13.27 -5.94 -3.90
C ALA A 198 14.73 -6.22 -4.26
N ASN A 199 15.10 -5.91 -5.50
CA ASN A 199 16.47 -6.06 -6.01
C ASN A 199 16.84 -4.83 -6.84
N TYR A 200 17.82 -4.08 -6.35
CA TYR A 200 18.37 -2.87 -6.98
C TYR A 200 19.71 -3.14 -7.68
N GLY A 201 20.33 -4.28 -7.40
CA GLY A 201 21.52 -4.74 -8.10
C GLY A 201 21.19 -5.38 -9.45
N GLY A 202 21.97 -6.39 -9.82
CA GLY A 202 21.81 -7.14 -11.07
C GLY A 202 21.14 -8.49 -10.88
N LYS A 203 21.25 -9.35 -11.90
CA LYS A 203 20.80 -10.75 -11.84
C LYS A 203 21.52 -11.53 -10.73
N THR A 204 22.82 -11.27 -10.54
CA THR A 204 23.66 -11.96 -9.55
C THR A 204 23.17 -11.74 -8.13
N SER A 205 22.86 -10.50 -7.74
CA SER A 205 22.35 -10.20 -6.39
C SER A 205 20.99 -10.87 -6.14
N LEU A 206 20.12 -10.92 -7.15
CA LEU A 206 18.85 -11.63 -7.02
C LEU A 206 19.04 -13.14 -6.82
N LEU A 207 19.94 -13.78 -7.57
CA LEU A 207 20.26 -15.20 -7.42
C LEU A 207 20.85 -15.49 -6.03
N THR A 208 21.75 -14.65 -5.55
CA THR A 208 22.28 -14.75 -4.18
C THR A 208 21.14 -14.64 -3.16
N LEU A 209 20.19 -13.72 -3.34
CA LEU A 209 19.08 -13.53 -2.41
C LEU A 209 18.19 -14.77 -2.34
N TRP A 210 17.87 -15.38 -3.49
CA TRP A 210 17.14 -16.64 -3.56
C TRP A 210 17.89 -17.80 -2.89
N ASN A 211 19.19 -17.93 -3.14
CA ASN A 211 20.01 -19.00 -2.55
C ASN A 211 20.04 -18.90 -1.02
N VAL A 212 20.25 -17.69 -0.48
CA VAL A 212 20.21 -17.45 0.96
C VAL A 212 18.81 -17.73 1.51
N PHE A 213 17.76 -17.31 0.80
CA PHE A 213 16.39 -17.56 1.20
C PHE A 213 16.07 -19.05 1.29
N TYR A 214 16.36 -19.85 0.26
CA TYR A 214 16.10 -21.29 0.29
C TYR A 214 16.92 -22.02 1.36
N THR A 215 18.17 -21.59 1.60
CA THR A 215 18.98 -22.09 2.71
C THR A 215 18.30 -21.82 4.05
N CYS A 216 17.78 -20.61 4.24
CA CYS A 216 17.06 -20.21 5.45
C CYS A 216 15.79 -21.04 5.65
N LEU A 217 15.01 -21.24 4.59
CA LEU A 217 13.78 -22.04 4.62
C LEU A 217 14.04 -23.51 4.97
N SER A 218 15.15 -24.09 4.49
CA SER A 218 15.53 -25.46 4.86
C SER A 218 15.81 -25.57 6.37
N LYS A 219 16.54 -24.60 6.95
CA LYS A 219 16.80 -24.54 8.40
C LYS A 219 15.50 -24.45 9.21
N PHE A 220 14.51 -23.70 8.71
CA PHE A 220 13.18 -23.60 9.32
C PHE A 220 12.25 -24.78 8.99
N ARG A 221 12.72 -25.80 8.25
CA ARG A 221 11.93 -26.96 7.81
C ARG A 221 10.65 -26.57 7.06
N ILE A 222 10.73 -25.52 6.25
CA ILE A 222 9.62 -25.03 5.44
C ILE A 222 9.48 -25.88 4.17
N GLY A 223 8.34 -26.56 4.03
CA GLY A 223 8.01 -27.40 2.88
C GLY A 223 7.16 -26.71 1.82
N SER A 224 6.61 -25.52 2.09
CA SER A 224 5.82 -24.78 1.11
C SER A 224 5.93 -23.27 1.26
N LEU A 225 5.77 -22.57 0.14
CA LEU A 225 5.79 -21.12 0.05
C LEU A 225 4.49 -20.60 -0.53
N HIS A 226 4.10 -19.43 -0.05
CA HIS A 226 2.99 -18.66 -0.57
C HIS A 226 3.41 -17.20 -0.76
N LEU A 227 2.86 -16.53 -1.76
CA LEU A 227 3.00 -15.09 -1.93
C LEU A 227 1.79 -14.52 -2.65
N TRP A 228 1.61 -13.21 -2.52
CA TRP A 228 0.65 -12.45 -3.32
C TRP A 228 1.45 -11.60 -4.32
N CYS A 229 1.08 -11.66 -5.60
CA CYS A 229 1.72 -10.86 -6.64
C CYS A 229 0.68 -10.04 -7.39
N ASN A 230 0.94 -8.74 -7.52
CA ASN A 230 0.14 -7.85 -8.35
C ASN A 230 0.20 -8.31 -9.81
N ILE A 231 -0.97 -8.47 -10.46
CA ILE A 231 -1.05 -8.93 -11.85
C ILE A 231 -0.41 -7.96 -12.86
N HIS A 232 -0.28 -6.68 -12.51
CA HIS A 232 0.37 -5.69 -13.37
C HIS A 232 1.90 -5.71 -13.25
N ASN A 233 2.47 -6.35 -12.22
CA ASN A 233 3.92 -6.50 -12.08
C ASN A 233 4.45 -7.71 -12.87
N GLN A 234 4.46 -7.56 -14.20
CA GLN A 234 4.86 -8.61 -15.14
C GLN A 234 6.30 -9.10 -14.90
N LYS A 235 7.20 -8.22 -14.44
CA LYS A 235 8.59 -8.57 -14.12
C LYS A 235 8.64 -9.53 -12.93
N ALA A 236 7.91 -9.23 -11.85
CA ALA A 236 7.82 -10.10 -10.68
C ALA A 236 7.13 -11.43 -11.01
N MET A 237 6.02 -11.41 -11.77
CA MET A 237 5.33 -12.62 -12.21
C MET A 237 6.28 -13.57 -12.96
N ARG A 238 7.03 -13.06 -13.94
CA ARG A 238 8.02 -13.87 -14.70
C ARG A 238 9.12 -14.42 -13.80
N MET A 239 9.58 -13.65 -12.82
CA MET A 239 10.57 -14.12 -11.84
C MET A 239 10.00 -15.28 -11.02
N TYR A 240 8.79 -15.15 -10.47
CA TYR A 240 8.16 -16.20 -9.68
C TYR A 240 7.87 -17.46 -10.49
N THR A 241 7.43 -17.33 -11.75
CA THR A 241 7.25 -18.47 -12.64
C THR A 241 8.55 -19.22 -12.89
N LYS A 242 9.68 -18.51 -13.10
CA LYS A 242 11.00 -19.14 -13.22
C LYS A 242 11.42 -19.86 -11.95
N GLU A 243 11.05 -19.31 -10.80
CA GLU A 243 11.21 -19.95 -9.49
C GLU A 243 10.16 -21.06 -9.23
N SER A 244 9.39 -21.48 -10.23
CA SER A 244 8.38 -22.56 -10.14
C SER A 244 7.21 -22.28 -9.19
N PHE A 245 6.88 -21.02 -8.95
CA PHE A 245 5.62 -20.66 -8.30
C PHE A 245 4.45 -20.78 -9.26
N MET A 246 3.35 -21.36 -8.78
CA MET A 246 2.13 -21.59 -9.56
C MET A 246 0.93 -20.87 -8.93
N PRO A 247 -0.03 -20.37 -9.73
CA PRO A 247 -1.27 -19.80 -9.20
C PRO A 247 -2.05 -20.82 -8.37
N SER A 248 -2.55 -20.40 -7.21
CA SER A 248 -3.40 -21.23 -6.34
C SER A 248 -4.90 -21.12 -6.65
N GLY A 249 -5.29 -20.28 -7.62
CA GLY A 249 -6.68 -19.94 -7.92
C GLY A 249 -7.24 -18.81 -7.06
N LEU A 250 -6.64 -18.50 -5.91
CA LEU A 250 -7.04 -17.38 -5.07
C LEU A 250 -6.58 -16.03 -5.64
N GLN A 251 -7.51 -15.08 -5.64
CA GLN A 251 -7.30 -13.70 -6.05
C GLN A 251 -7.71 -12.76 -4.92
N ASN A 252 -7.05 -11.62 -4.81
CA ASN A 252 -7.43 -10.52 -3.93
C ASN A 252 -7.66 -9.29 -4.80
N ILE A 253 -8.92 -8.95 -4.99
CA ILE A 253 -9.35 -7.83 -5.82
C ILE A 253 -9.49 -6.61 -4.92
N ILE A 254 -8.81 -5.52 -5.30
CA ILE A 254 -8.73 -4.31 -4.48
C ILE A 254 -9.52 -3.19 -5.15
N TYR A 255 -10.43 -2.62 -4.37
CA TYR A 255 -11.23 -1.47 -4.73
C TYR A 255 -10.93 -0.30 -3.81
N SER A 256 -11.17 0.92 -4.27
CA SER A 256 -11.10 2.12 -3.45
C SER A 256 -12.29 3.05 -3.63
N LYS A 257 -12.56 3.84 -2.59
CA LYS A 257 -13.52 4.96 -2.61
C LYS A 257 -12.83 6.19 -2.04
N ASN A 258 -12.96 7.32 -2.74
CA ASN A 258 -12.38 8.63 -2.40
C ASN A 258 -10.85 8.69 -2.26
N LEU A 259 -10.10 7.65 -2.65
CA LEU A 259 -8.64 7.61 -2.50
C LEU A 259 -7.96 8.79 -3.23
N PHE A 260 -8.45 9.09 -4.43
CA PHE A 260 -7.93 10.14 -5.31
C PHE A 260 -8.85 11.35 -5.49
N ALA A 261 -9.95 11.44 -4.75
CA ALA A 261 -10.88 12.57 -4.83
C ALA A 261 -10.22 13.93 -4.49
N LYS A 262 -9.00 13.92 -3.92
CA LYS A 262 -8.16 15.12 -3.72
C LYS A 262 -7.18 15.47 -4.85
N LYS A 263 -7.02 14.63 -5.89
CA LYS A 263 -6.10 14.95 -7.02
C LYS A 263 -6.52 16.19 -7.81
N ILE A 264 -7.73 16.71 -7.61
CA ILE A 264 -8.23 17.92 -8.28
C ILE A 264 -8.12 19.19 -7.40
N CYS A 265 -7.89 19.10 -6.08
CA CYS A 265 -7.98 20.30 -5.22
C CYS A 265 -6.75 20.66 -4.38
N PHE A 266 -5.72 19.82 -4.24
CA PHE A 266 -4.54 20.21 -3.43
C PHE A 266 -3.24 19.62 -4.00
N TRP A 267 -2.60 20.37 -4.89
CA TRP A 267 -1.15 20.26 -5.10
C TRP A 267 -0.45 21.07 -4.00
N THR A 268 -0.12 20.41 -2.89
CA THR A 268 0.95 20.84 -1.97
C THR A 268 1.93 19.68 -1.84
N PRO A 269 3.24 19.91 -1.97
CA PRO A 269 4.21 18.83 -2.06
C PRO A 269 4.49 18.22 -0.68
N TYR A 270 4.40 16.89 -0.63
CA TYR A 270 5.21 15.98 0.20
C TYR A 270 5.65 16.44 1.60
N VAL A 271 4.90 16.06 2.64
CA VAL A 271 5.43 15.54 3.92
C VAL A 271 4.37 14.62 4.55
N ALA A 272 4.47 13.30 4.38
CA ALA A 272 3.59 12.35 5.10
C ALA A 272 4.22 10.96 5.20
N CYS A 273 5.39 10.87 5.85
CA CYS A 273 5.99 9.62 6.34
C CYS A 273 7.10 9.88 7.40
N LEU A 274 6.90 10.84 8.31
CA LEU A 274 7.79 11.04 9.47
C LEU A 274 6.96 11.14 10.76
N PRO A 275 7.49 10.69 11.91
CA PRO A 275 6.90 10.95 13.21
C PRO A 275 6.78 12.46 13.46
N SER A 276 5.81 12.85 14.29
CA SER A 276 5.38 14.22 14.59
C SER A 276 6.42 15.14 15.25
N ASP A 277 7.66 14.71 15.41
CA ASP A 277 8.64 15.38 16.27
C ASP A 277 9.79 16.00 15.47
N ILE A 278 9.50 16.71 14.37
CA ILE A 278 10.43 17.68 13.78
C ILE A 278 9.61 18.86 13.26
N HIS A 279 9.32 19.82 14.14
CA HIS A 279 8.86 21.13 13.74
C HIS A 279 10.05 22.04 13.42
N SER A 280 9.86 22.91 12.43
CA SER A 280 10.66 24.07 12.03
C SER A 280 11.78 23.87 10.99
N LEU A 281 11.41 23.65 9.73
CA LEU A 281 12.18 24.19 8.58
C LEU A 281 11.20 24.76 7.54
N SER A 282 11.45 25.99 7.10
CA SER A 282 10.56 26.73 6.21
C SER A 282 10.67 26.25 4.74
N PRO A 283 9.59 26.36 3.93
CA PRO A 283 9.57 25.90 2.54
C PRO A 283 10.60 26.58 1.62
N LEU A 284 11.08 27.76 2.00
CA LEU A 284 12.07 28.52 1.23
C LEU A 284 13.49 27.94 1.29
N TYR A 285 13.78 27.10 2.27
CA TYR A 285 15.09 26.46 2.41
C TYR A 285 15.29 25.31 1.40
N SER A 286 14.21 24.59 1.07
CA SER A 286 14.24 23.42 0.17
C SER A 286 14.46 23.79 -1.29
N ILE A 287 13.97 24.96 -1.73
CA ILE A 287 14.13 25.45 -3.11
C ILE A 287 15.56 25.96 -3.35
N ASN A 288 16.16 26.62 -2.36
CA ASN A 288 17.55 27.10 -2.46
C ASN A 288 18.58 25.95 -2.46
N LEU A 289 18.29 24.85 -1.77
CA LEU A 289 19.17 23.67 -1.76
C LEU A 289 19.15 22.91 -3.10
N TYR A 290 18.05 22.96 -3.83
CA TYR A 290 17.93 22.29 -5.14
C TYR A 290 18.64 23.07 -6.24
N LEU A 291 18.59 24.41 -6.21
CA LEU A 291 19.24 25.28 -7.20
C LEU A 291 20.77 25.38 -7.02
N ARG A 292 21.29 25.13 -5.81
CA ARG A 292 22.75 25.09 -5.56
C ARG A 292 23.43 23.79 -5.99
N ASN A 293 22.70 22.68 -6.14
CA ASN A 293 23.27 21.36 -6.38
C ASN A 293 23.34 20.92 -7.86
N THR A 294 22.94 21.76 -8.81
CA THR A 294 23.06 21.48 -10.25
C THR A 294 24.28 22.14 -10.92
N GLY A 295 25.25 22.60 -10.12
CA GLY A 295 26.57 23.00 -10.61
C GLY A 295 27.42 21.77 -10.96
N GLY A 296 27.20 21.16 -12.12
CA GLY A 296 28.03 20.06 -12.62
C GLY A 296 27.46 19.50 -13.93
N GLY A 297 28.23 19.64 -15.01
CA GLY A 297 27.77 19.51 -16.40
C GLY A 297 27.25 18.12 -16.80
N GLY A 298 26.21 18.15 -17.63
CA GLY A 298 25.65 17.02 -18.37
C GLY A 298 24.37 17.46 -19.08
N GLN A 299 24.39 17.56 -20.41
CA GLN A 299 23.28 18.07 -21.22
C GLN A 299 22.07 17.10 -21.25
N LEU A 300 20.87 17.71 -21.17
CA LEU A 300 19.48 17.19 -21.20
C LEU A 300 18.93 16.60 -19.87
N PRO A 301 17.72 17.05 -19.41
CA PRO A 301 16.53 17.30 -20.23
C PRO A 301 15.94 18.71 -20.04
N PHE A 302 16.36 19.66 -20.88
CA PHE A 302 15.74 20.99 -20.94
C PHE A 302 14.28 20.94 -21.46
N LEU A 303 13.93 19.90 -22.23
CA LEU A 303 12.61 19.72 -22.83
C LEU A 303 11.52 19.30 -21.80
N ASN A 304 11.86 18.47 -20.82
CA ASN A 304 10.89 18.05 -19.79
C ASN A 304 10.57 19.20 -18.83
N ILE A 305 11.57 20.02 -18.50
CA ILE A 305 11.39 21.22 -17.69
C ILE A 305 10.52 22.24 -18.42
N LEU A 306 10.72 22.45 -19.73
CA LEU A 306 9.85 23.32 -20.53
C LEU A 306 8.43 22.78 -20.67
N PHE A 307 8.25 21.45 -20.74
CA PHE A 307 6.92 20.82 -20.74
C PHE A 307 6.19 21.03 -19.41
N ASP A 308 6.87 20.81 -18.29
CA ASP A 308 6.31 21.01 -16.96
C ASP A 308 6.00 22.50 -16.68
N ILE A 309 6.86 23.42 -17.16
CA ILE A 309 6.61 24.86 -17.10
C ILE A 309 5.44 25.25 -18.01
N TYR A 310 5.37 24.74 -19.24
CA TYR A 310 4.28 25.04 -20.17
C TYR A 310 2.93 24.57 -19.64
N TYR A 311 2.84 23.36 -19.09
CA TYR A 311 1.60 22.86 -18.46
C TYR A 311 1.25 23.61 -17.19
N SER A 312 2.24 24.00 -16.38
CA SER A 312 2.03 24.82 -15.19
C SER A 312 1.49 26.21 -15.57
N ILE A 313 2.05 26.87 -16.59
CA ILE A 313 1.57 28.16 -17.07
C ILE A 313 0.16 28.04 -17.67
N LYS A 314 -0.13 27.01 -18.48
CA LYS A 314 -1.48 26.78 -19.01
C LYS A 314 -2.52 26.58 -17.90
N SER A 315 -2.15 25.86 -16.85
CA SER A 315 -3.02 25.61 -15.69
C SER A 315 -3.26 26.88 -14.85
N ILE A 316 -2.22 27.70 -14.68
CA ILE A 316 -2.31 29.01 -13.99
C ILE A 316 -3.20 29.97 -14.80
N VAL A 317 -2.99 30.09 -16.11
CA VAL A 317 -3.81 30.94 -16.99
C VAL A 317 -5.26 30.49 -16.98
N PHE A 318 -5.53 29.18 -17.02
CA PHE A 318 -6.89 28.65 -16.92
C PHE A 318 -7.55 28.93 -15.56
N CYS A 319 -6.80 28.84 -14.46
CA CYS A 319 -7.28 29.20 -13.12
C CYS A 319 -7.58 30.69 -12.98
N ILE A 320 -6.72 31.56 -13.52
CA ILE A 320 -6.91 33.02 -13.49
C ILE A 320 -8.14 33.40 -14.33
N VAL A 321 -8.30 32.83 -15.53
CA VAL A 321 -9.48 33.08 -16.38
C VAL A 321 -10.76 32.58 -15.70
N SER A 322 -10.77 31.40 -15.09
CA SER A 322 -11.94 30.90 -14.34
C SER A 322 -12.27 31.76 -13.12
N HIS A 323 -11.27 32.19 -12.34
CA HIS A 323 -11.50 33.07 -11.20
C HIS A 323 -12.00 34.45 -11.62
N CYS A 324 -11.46 35.02 -12.70
CA CYS A 324 -11.95 36.29 -13.24
C CYS A 324 -13.40 36.19 -13.73
N VAL A 325 -13.77 35.09 -14.42
CA VAL A 325 -15.16 34.86 -14.88
C VAL A 325 -16.12 34.73 -13.69
N ILE A 326 -15.73 34.01 -12.64
CA ILE A 326 -16.55 33.86 -11.42
C ILE A 326 -16.71 35.19 -10.71
N VAL A 327 -15.64 35.99 -10.55
CA VAL A 327 -15.71 37.30 -9.89
C VAL A 327 -16.57 38.27 -10.70
N VAL A 328 -16.44 38.30 -12.02
CA VAL A 328 -17.28 39.15 -12.90
C VAL A 328 -18.75 38.73 -12.81
N LEU A 329 -19.05 37.43 -12.86
CA LEU A 329 -20.42 36.92 -12.68
C LEU A 329 -20.98 37.29 -11.31
N PHE A 330 -20.17 37.22 -10.26
CA PHE A 330 -20.58 37.58 -8.90
C PHE A 330 -20.86 39.09 -8.77
N CYS A 331 -20.01 39.93 -9.37
CA CYS A 331 -20.22 41.38 -9.42
C CYS A 331 -21.47 41.75 -10.22
N PHE A 332 -21.74 41.08 -11.34
CA PHE A 332 -22.96 41.29 -12.13
C PHE A 332 -24.22 40.86 -11.36
N LEU A 333 -24.18 39.71 -10.69
CA LEU A 333 -25.30 39.23 -9.87
C LEU A 333 -25.58 40.18 -8.71
N PHE A 334 -24.52 40.66 -8.06
CA PHE A 334 -24.62 41.60 -6.95
C PHE A 334 -25.15 42.97 -7.40
N TYR A 335 -24.72 43.45 -8.56
CA TYR A 335 -25.25 44.67 -9.16
C TYR A 335 -26.75 44.55 -9.50
N PHE A 336 -27.17 43.42 -10.08
CA PHE A 336 -28.58 43.17 -10.38
C PHE A 336 -29.45 43.11 -9.12
N ILE A 337 -28.95 42.48 -8.05
CA ILE A 337 -29.65 42.43 -6.77
C ILE A 337 -29.81 43.83 -6.17
N ILE A 338 -28.75 44.65 -6.20
CA ILE A 338 -28.83 46.03 -5.70
C ILE A 338 -29.78 46.87 -6.56
N ALA A 339 -29.69 46.77 -7.89
CA ALA A 339 -30.57 47.51 -8.79
C ALA A 339 -32.04 47.14 -8.56
N TYR A 340 -32.35 45.85 -8.42
CA TYR A 340 -33.72 45.36 -8.19
C TYR A 340 -34.29 45.76 -6.83
N VAL A 341 -33.45 45.84 -5.78
CA VAL A 341 -33.91 46.15 -4.42
C VAL A 341 -34.05 47.67 -4.20
N PHE A 342 -33.19 48.48 -4.82
CA PHE A 342 -33.12 49.91 -4.53
C PHE A 342 -33.72 50.82 -5.61
N PHE A 343 -34.04 50.28 -6.80
CA PHE A 343 -34.66 51.03 -7.89
C PHE A 343 -35.84 50.24 -8.48
N PRO A 344 -37.04 50.31 -7.85
CA PRO A 344 -38.27 49.74 -8.40
C PRO A 344 -38.79 50.48 -9.64
#